data_AF-A0A327R840-F1
#
_entry.id   AF-A0A327R840-F1
#
_cell.length_a   1.000
_cell.length_b   1.000
_cell.length_c   1.000
_cell.angle_alpha   90.00
_cell.angle_beta   90.00
_cell.angle_gamma   90.00
#
_symmetry.space_group_name_H-M   'P 1'
#
loop_
_entity.id
_entity.type
_entity.pdbx_description
1 polymer ?
#
loop_
_entity_poly.entity_id
_entity_poly.type
_entity_poly.pdbx_seq_one_letter_code
_entity_poly.pdbx_strand_id
1 'polypeptide(L)'
;MKPEERNFQGIWIPRSIYLNTEVNWYAKILFLEIHSFTENGMECYMSNKYIASFLHISERQVSRYISQLKSLGWIEETSFNGRKRFLRSLLYFGYDTGDPDMTLLAWKR
;
A
#
# COMPACT_ATOMS: atom_id res chain seq x y z
N MET A 1 4.99 -7.48 20.38
CA MET A 1 6.25 -6.74 20.16
C MET A 1 6.14 -5.45 20.95
N LYS A 2 7.03 -5.21 21.92
CA LYS A 2 6.95 -4.00 22.76
C LYS A 2 7.14 -2.76 21.85
N PRO A 3 6.37 -1.68 22.01
CA PRO A 3 6.48 -0.49 21.14
C PRO A 3 7.77 0.31 21.33
N GLU A 4 8.61 -0.10 22.28
CA GLU A 4 9.72 0.67 22.79
C GLU A 4 11.01 0.13 22.19
N GLU A 5 11.37 0.63 21.00
CA GLU A 5 12.73 0.56 20.39
C GLU A 5 12.82 1.15 18.96
N ARG A 6 11.72 1.64 18.35
CA ARG A 6 11.84 2.34 17.06
C ARG A 6 12.05 3.82 17.27
N ASN A 7 13.28 4.30 17.03
CA ASN A 7 13.54 5.71 16.77
C ASN A 7 12.92 6.10 15.41
N PHE A 8 11.59 6.18 15.36
CA PHE A 8 10.81 6.39 14.15
C PHE A 8 10.82 7.88 13.78
N GLN A 9 11.67 8.25 12.82
CA GLN A 9 11.91 9.64 12.41
C GLN A 9 10.85 10.17 11.43
N GLY A 10 10.07 9.30 10.81
CA GLY A 10 9.01 9.65 9.87
C GLY A 10 8.79 8.57 8.82
N ILE A 11 7.83 8.84 7.93
CA ILE A 11 7.62 8.05 6.71
C ILE A 11 7.98 8.89 5.50
N TRP A 12 8.69 8.27 4.56
CA TRP A 12 8.82 8.83 3.23
C TRP A 12 7.57 8.46 2.42
N ILE A 13 6.98 9.44 1.74
CA ILE A 13 5.82 9.25 0.86
C ILE A 13 6.18 9.78 -0.52
N PRO A 14 6.10 8.97 -1.59
CA PRO A 14 6.30 9.44 -2.95
C PRO A 14 5.37 10.60 -3.28
N ARG A 15 5.88 11.61 -3.99
CA ARG A 15 5.13 12.82 -4.36
C ARG A 15 3.80 12.51 -5.04
N SER A 16 3.78 11.54 -5.95
CA SER A 16 2.58 11.11 -6.68
C SER A 16 1.50 10.57 -5.75
N ILE A 17 1.88 9.81 -4.72
CA ILE A 17 0.97 9.29 -3.69
C ILE A 17 0.53 10.43 -2.75
N TYR A 18 1.45 11.28 -2.32
CA TYR A 18 1.17 12.42 -1.45
C TYR A 18 0.12 13.35 -2.07
N LEU A 19 0.31 13.74 -3.33
CA LEU A 19 -0.56 14.67 -4.06
C LEU A 19 -1.82 14.03 -4.65
N ASN A 20 -1.93 12.70 -4.71
CA ASN A 20 -3.11 12.04 -5.26
C ASN A 20 -4.38 12.40 -4.46
N THR A 21 -5.47 12.72 -5.16
CA THR A 21 -6.77 13.08 -4.54
C THR A 21 -7.85 12.02 -4.76
N GLU A 22 -7.55 10.95 -5.50
CA GLU A 22 -8.48 9.85 -5.80
C GLU A 22 -8.67 8.92 -4.59
N VAL A 23 -7.67 8.83 -3.71
CA VAL A 23 -7.71 8.05 -2.48
C VAL A 23 -7.48 8.91 -1.25
N ASN A 24 -8.11 8.53 -0.14
CA ASN A 24 -7.91 9.20 1.14
C ASN A 24 -6.62 8.71 1.83
N TRP A 25 -6.25 9.38 2.92
CA TRP A 25 -5.04 9.05 3.67
C TRP A 25 -4.97 7.61 4.18
N TYR A 26 -6.09 6.99 4.55
CA TYR A 26 -6.09 5.59 4.98
C TYR A 26 -5.68 4.65 3.84
N ALA A 27 -6.21 4.86 2.64
CA ALA A 27 -5.84 4.08 1.47
C ALA A 27 -4.39 4.36 1.03
N LYS A 28 -3.92 5.61 1.14
CA LYS A 28 -2.50 5.94 0.89
C LYS A 28 -1.56 5.21 1.84
N ILE A 29 -1.81 5.29 3.15
CA ILE A 29 -0.96 4.64 4.15
C ILE A 29 -1.04 3.11 4.02
N LEU A 30 -2.22 2.56 3.76
CA LEU A 30 -2.37 1.13 3.46
C LEU A 30 -1.53 0.69 2.26
N PHE A 31 -1.60 1.46 1.17
CA PHE A 31 -0.77 1.20 -0.01
C PHE A 31 0.72 1.23 0.33
N LEU A 32 1.19 2.24 1.06
CA LEU A 32 2.61 2.36 1.45
C LEU A 32 3.06 1.18 2.31
N GLU A 33 2.21 0.74 3.23
CA GLU A 33 2.49 -0.44 4.05
C GLU A 33 2.58 -1.70 3.17
N ILE A 34 1.67 -1.92 2.22
CA ILE A 34 1.78 -3.06 1.29
C ILE A 34 3.04 -2.96 0.43
N HIS A 35 3.34 -1.75 -0.07
CA HIS A 35 4.47 -1.48 -0.94
C HIS A 35 5.79 -1.79 -0.25
N SER A 36 5.99 -1.37 1.01
CA SER A 36 7.23 -1.61 1.75
C SER A 36 7.55 -3.10 1.98
N PHE A 37 6.53 -3.97 1.98
CA PHE A 37 6.76 -5.42 1.99
C PHE A 37 7.15 -5.91 0.59
N THR A 38 6.41 -5.53 -0.44
CA THR A 38 6.50 -6.16 -1.77
C THR A 38 7.63 -5.63 -2.65
N GLU A 39 8.08 -4.40 -2.45
CA GLU A 39 9.21 -3.82 -3.19
C GLU A 39 10.52 -4.63 -2.98
N ASN A 40 10.68 -5.21 -1.79
CA ASN A 40 11.84 -6.05 -1.45
C ASN A 40 11.68 -7.51 -1.90
N GLY A 41 10.73 -7.80 -2.80
CA GLY A 41 10.43 -9.15 -3.27
C GLY A 41 9.74 -10.05 -2.25
N MET A 42 9.31 -9.51 -1.10
CA MET A 42 8.58 -10.28 -0.09
C MET A 42 7.09 -10.34 -0.40
N GLU A 43 6.45 -11.44 -0.02
CA GLU A 43 4.99 -11.55 -0.12
C GLU A 43 4.31 -10.78 1.03
N CYS A 44 3.32 -9.94 0.72
CA CYS A 44 2.54 -9.24 1.76
C CYS A 44 1.30 -10.04 2.16
N TYR A 45 1.38 -10.72 3.30
CA TYR A 45 0.22 -11.29 3.99
C TYR A 45 -0.18 -10.39 5.17
N MET A 46 -1.30 -9.68 5.03
CA MET A 46 -1.88 -8.89 6.11
C MET A 46 -3.37 -9.15 6.27
N SER A 47 -3.80 -9.61 7.44
CA SER A 47 -5.23 -9.80 7.71
C SER A 47 -5.95 -8.44 7.83
N ASN A 48 -7.26 -8.44 7.56
CA ASN A 48 -8.07 -7.22 7.75
C ASN A 48 -8.01 -6.74 9.20
N LYS A 49 -8.05 -7.66 10.17
CA LYS A 49 -7.90 -7.37 11.59
C LYS A 49 -6.60 -6.64 11.92
N TYR A 50 -5.47 -7.09 11.37
CA TYR A 50 -4.18 -6.42 11.59
C TYR A 50 -4.21 -4.99 11.05
N ILE A 51 -4.66 -4.80 9.81
CA ILE A 51 -4.73 -3.47 9.18
C ILE A 51 -5.71 -2.55 9.91
N ALA A 52 -6.84 -3.08 10.35
CA ALA A 52 -7.85 -2.34 11.11
C ALA A 52 -7.26 -1.81 12.42
N SER A 53 -6.49 -2.63 13.14
CA SER A 53 -5.77 -2.20 14.34
C SER A 53 -4.67 -1.19 14.03
N PHE A 54 -3.91 -1.38 12.95
CA PHE A 54 -2.82 -0.48 12.55
C PHE A 54 -3.32 0.92 12.14
N LEU A 55 -4.38 0.98 11.33
CA LEU A 55 -4.95 2.23 10.82
C LEU A 55 -6.01 2.85 11.73
N HIS A 56 -6.38 2.17 12.83
CA HIS A 56 -7.47 2.54 13.73
C HIS A 56 -8.81 2.75 12.99
N ILE A 57 -9.18 1.80 12.14
CA ILE A 57 -10.43 1.81 11.36
C ILE A 57 -11.14 0.46 11.46
N SER A 58 -12.39 0.37 11.00
CA SER A 58 -13.11 -0.91 10.95
C SER A 58 -12.58 -1.84 9.84
N GLU A 59 -12.69 -3.16 10.04
CA GLU A 59 -12.36 -4.15 9.00
C GLU A 59 -13.18 -3.95 7.71
N ARG A 60 -14.40 -3.40 7.82
CA ARG A 60 -15.20 -3.00 6.65
C ARG A 60 -14.54 -1.90 5.84
N GLN A 61 -13.98 -0.89 6.51
CA GLN A 61 -13.23 0.17 5.82
C GLN A 61 -11.95 -0.39 5.19
N VAL A 62 -11.26 -1.33 5.86
CA VAL A 62 -10.11 -2.03 5.28
C VAL A 62 -10.48 -2.74 3.98
N SER A 63 -11.53 -3.57 3.97
CA SER A 63 -12.00 -4.25 2.76
C SER A 63 -12.34 -3.28 1.64
N ARG A 64 -12.97 -2.14 1.98
CA ARG A 64 -13.30 -1.09 1.01
C ARG A 64 -12.03 -0.49 0.41
N TYR A 65 -11.04 -0.13 1.21
CA TYR A 65 -9.80 0.48 0.71
C TYR A 65 -8.94 -0.51 -0.09
N ILE A 66 -8.89 -1.78 0.29
CA ILE A 66 -8.25 -2.82 -0.55
C ILE A 66 -8.93 -2.89 -1.91
N SER A 67 -10.27 -2.92 -1.93
CA SER A 67 -11.04 -2.96 -3.18
C SER A 67 -10.78 -1.73 -4.05
N GLN A 68 -10.73 -0.54 -3.43
CA GLN A 68 -10.41 0.72 -4.11
C GLN A 68 -9.01 0.72 -4.71
N LEU A 69 -7.99 0.26 -3.96
CA LEU A 69 -6.62 0.17 -4.44
C LEU A 69 -6.48 -0.85 -5.58
N LYS A 70 -7.22 -1.97 -5.53
CA LYS A 70 -7.30 -2.94 -6.62
C LYS A 70 -7.93 -2.33 -7.87
N SER A 71 -9.04 -1.60 -7.74
CA SER A 71 -9.71 -0.97 -8.88
C SER A 71 -8.87 0.11 -9.55
N LEU A 72 -8.01 0.80 -8.79
CA LEU A 72 -7.07 1.78 -9.32
C LEU A 72 -5.81 1.15 -9.93
N GLY A 73 -5.63 -0.16 -9.79
CA GLY A 73 -4.42 -0.86 -10.26
C GLY A 73 -3.17 -0.53 -9.46
N TRP A 74 -3.31 -0.07 -8.22
CA TRP A 74 -2.17 0.22 -7.34
C TRP A 74 -1.64 -1.04 -6.67
N ILE A 75 -2.54 -1.99 -6.43
CA ILE A 75 -2.23 -3.30 -5.87
C ILE A 75 -2.98 -4.38 -6.63
N GLU A 76 -2.51 -5.60 -6.50
CA GLU A 76 -3.25 -6.79 -6.87
C GLU A 76 -3.26 -7.82 -5.73
N GLU A 77 -4.12 -8.82 -5.88
CA GLU A 77 -4.16 -9.98 -5.01
C GLU A 77 -3.55 -11.15 -5.77
N THR A 78 -2.39 -11.64 -5.31
CA THR A 78 -1.62 -12.67 -6.00
C THR A 78 -2.11 -14.07 -5.68
N SER A 79 -2.67 -14.29 -4.49
CA SER A 79 -3.32 -15.54 -4.13
C SER A 79 -4.30 -15.39 -2.97
N PHE A 80 -5.27 -16.31 -2.91
CA PHE A 80 -6.22 -16.44 -1.82
C PHE A 80 -6.53 -17.92 -1.54
N ASN A 81 -6.36 -18.35 -0.30
CA ASN A 81 -6.63 -19.75 0.11
C ASN A 81 -7.84 -19.89 1.06
N GLY A 82 -8.74 -18.91 1.06
CA GLY A 82 -9.91 -18.88 1.96
C GLY A 82 -9.61 -18.33 3.35
N ARG A 83 -8.35 -18.38 3.81
CA ARG A 83 -7.92 -17.85 5.12
C ARG A 83 -6.94 -16.69 4.99
N LYS A 84 -6.08 -16.75 3.97
CA LYS A 84 -5.02 -15.80 3.72
C LYS A 84 -5.15 -15.22 2.33
N ARG A 85 -5.02 -13.91 2.23
CA ARG A 85 -4.86 -13.18 0.97
C ARG A 85 -3.43 -12.65 0.91
N PHE A 86 -2.84 -12.70 -0.27
CA PHE A 86 -1.52 -12.14 -0.53
C PHE A 86 -1.69 -10.95 -1.46
N LEU A 87 -1.11 -9.81 -1.07
CA LEU A 87 -1.17 -8.58 -1.85
C LEU A 87 0.20 -8.25 -2.43
N ARG A 88 0.20 -7.63 -3.60
CA ARG A 88 1.39 -7.10 -4.26
C ARG A 88 1.14 -5.67 -4.71
N SER A 89 2.07 -4.77 -4.43
CA SER A 89 2.03 -3.43 -5.04
C SER A 89 2.43 -3.50 -6.51
N LEU A 90 1.79 -2.67 -7.33
CA LEU A 90 2.05 -2.61 -8.78
C LEU A 90 2.76 -1.31 -9.19
N LEU A 91 3.08 -0.45 -8.22
CA LEU A 91 3.76 0.81 -8.48
C LEU A 91 5.25 0.69 -8.17
N TYR A 92 6.07 1.43 -8.90
CA TYR A 92 7.50 1.57 -8.70
C TYR A 92 7.83 3.06 -8.55
N PHE A 93 8.76 3.41 -7.66
CA PHE A 93 9.22 4.77 -7.45
C PHE A 93 10.75 4.79 -7.57
N GLY A 94 11.28 5.37 -8.65
CA GLY A 94 12.73 5.58 -8.78
C GLY A 94 13.20 6.74 -7.89
N TYR A 95 14.49 6.71 -7.56
CA TYR A 95 15.14 7.65 -6.64
C TYR A 95 15.97 8.72 -7.37
N ASP A 96 16.15 8.54 -8.68
CA ASP A 96 17.17 9.15 -9.52
C ASP A 96 16.63 10.17 -10.54
N THR A 97 15.32 10.21 -10.77
CA THR A 97 14.65 11.25 -11.55
C THR A 97 13.92 12.21 -10.61
N GLY A 98 14.34 13.48 -10.59
CA GLY A 98 13.65 14.57 -9.88
C GLY A 98 12.24 14.89 -10.41
N ASP A 99 11.63 13.98 -11.17
CA ASP A 99 10.30 14.02 -11.75
C ASP A 99 9.81 12.55 -11.84
N PRO A 100 8.53 12.25 -11.58
CA PRO A 100 8.11 10.91 -11.16
C PRO A 100 8.27 9.89 -12.28
N ASP A 101 9.09 8.88 -12.03
CA ASP A 101 9.14 7.68 -12.86
C ASP A 101 7.74 7.09 -13.07
N MET A 102 7.35 7.14 -14.34
CA MET A 102 6.36 6.36 -15.08
C MET A 102 5.56 5.34 -14.25
N THR A 103 4.38 5.75 -13.77
CA THR A 103 3.37 4.80 -13.28
C THR A 103 2.92 3.90 -14.44
N LEU A 104 2.68 2.59 -14.23
CA LEU A 104 2.14 1.68 -15.27
C LEU A 104 0.86 2.21 -15.95
N LEU A 105 0.11 3.09 -15.29
CA LEU A 105 -1.03 3.82 -15.84
C LEU A 105 -0.66 4.74 -17.04
N ALA A 106 0.58 5.22 -17.11
CA ALA A 106 1.08 6.03 -18.21
C ALA A 106 1.33 5.21 -19.51
N TRP A 107 1.54 3.89 -19.41
CA TRP A 107 1.82 3.02 -20.55
C TRP A 107 0.57 2.53 -21.29
N LYS A 108 -0.63 2.76 -20.72
CA LYS A 108 -1.91 2.37 -21.31
C LYS A 108 -2.69 3.52 -21.95
N ARG A 109 -2.05 4.66 -22.19
CA ARG A 109 -2.61 5.79 -22.95
C ARG A 109 -2.06 5.83 -24.36
#